data_AF-A0A355GHV6-F1
#
_entry.id   AF-A0A355GHV6-F1
#
_cell.length_a   1.000
_cell.length_b   1.000
_cell.length_c   1.000
_cell.angle_alpha   90.00
_cell.angle_beta   90.00
_cell.angle_gamma   90.00
#
_symmetry.space_group_name_H-M   'P 1'
#
loop_
_entity.id
_entity.type
_entity.pdbx_description
1 polymer ?
#
loop_
_entity_poly.entity_id
_entity_poly.type
_entity_poly.pdbx_seq_one_letter_code
_entity_poly.pdbx_strand_id
1 'polypeptide(L)'
;LSSDGTATIIMAGAGPAFRFIGTHEGTASPDTVKENVWRNQRSPMVDGLEIVGDHPEACGVEATGTMQITLTRLTIRRTLHAIHFIKRNRNVIVSNCHLYENRGAGVFYDHVSIHQSNIVGCHISYNAGGGVVVRKGDIRNIQIGTCDIEGNMGDKDSEPTANVLIDSEKAMVGEIAIVGCTIQHDHFAPGSANIRINENAHIRPHSSEHRDGNITIADNVLSDVQTNIEITSARGVTVTGNTMWKGYTHNIRIHDCNNILISNNVLDRNPRYHYKDGATAQVGMLFTDCDGITVSGNLINGTGDQTPAVEIRDSRRMNLTNCTILDYSTVGLLLKNVTDSRVSDCLIRTDLPDSQNAQAIQIVGGKDNQIIDNLLKE
;
A
#
# COMPACT_ATOMS: atom_id res chain seq x y z
N LEU A 1 23.18 -25.78 -7.44
CA LEU A 1 22.67 -26.75 -6.45
C LEU A 1 23.80 -27.05 -5.49
N SER A 2 23.69 -26.65 -4.22
CA SER A 2 24.53 -27.21 -3.15
C SER A 2 23.93 -28.55 -2.74
N SER A 3 24.77 -29.53 -2.44
CA SER A 3 24.34 -30.87 -2.01
C SER A 3 23.74 -30.90 -0.60
N ASP A 4 23.93 -29.83 0.17
CA ASP A 4 23.80 -29.87 1.64
C ASP A 4 22.42 -29.37 2.13
N GLY A 5 21.56 -28.91 1.21
CA GLY A 5 20.27 -28.31 1.54
C GLY A 5 20.38 -26.96 2.25
N THR A 6 19.24 -26.31 2.47
CA THR A 6 19.15 -25.12 3.33
C THR A 6 18.96 -25.59 4.78
N ALA A 7 19.72 -25.04 5.73
CA ALA A 7 19.53 -25.39 7.14
C ALA A 7 18.13 -24.99 7.62
N THR A 8 17.41 -25.91 8.26
CA THR A 8 16.01 -25.69 8.72
C THR A 8 15.91 -25.66 10.24
N ILE A 9 15.27 -24.63 10.77
CA ILE A 9 14.88 -24.49 12.18
C ILE A 9 13.40 -24.80 12.32
N ILE A 10 13.07 -25.81 13.12
CA ILE A 10 11.69 -26.21 13.41
C ILE A 10 11.27 -25.64 14.76
N MET A 11 10.25 -24.78 14.76
CA MET A 11 9.73 -24.13 15.96
C MET A 11 8.57 -24.91 16.55
N ALA A 12 8.90 -25.95 17.32
CA ALA A 12 7.93 -26.77 18.08
C ALA A 12 7.44 -26.12 19.38
N GLY A 13 8.00 -24.96 19.76
CA GLY A 13 7.62 -24.20 20.96
C GLY A 13 7.13 -22.79 20.64
N ALA A 14 6.57 -22.13 21.64
CA ALA A 14 6.14 -20.74 21.56
C ALA A 14 7.33 -19.76 21.44
N GLY A 15 7.09 -18.63 20.78
CA GLY A 15 8.06 -17.55 20.63
C GLY A 15 8.89 -17.61 19.35
N PRO A 16 9.82 -16.67 19.16
CA PRO A 16 10.63 -16.57 17.94
C PRO A 16 11.75 -17.62 17.89
N ALA A 17 12.08 -18.07 16.69
CA ALA A 17 13.26 -18.89 16.42
C ALA A 17 14.55 -18.17 16.79
N PHE A 18 14.62 -16.89 16.44
CA PHE A 18 15.73 -16.02 16.82
C PHE A 18 15.20 -14.73 17.40
N ARG A 19 15.63 -14.40 18.63
CA ARG A 19 15.36 -13.13 19.27
C ARG A 19 16.65 -12.32 19.40
N PHE A 20 16.70 -11.19 18.72
CA PHE A 20 17.80 -10.23 18.82
C PHE A 20 17.44 -9.12 19.80
N ILE A 21 18.21 -9.00 20.87
CA ILE A 21 18.07 -7.96 21.89
C ILE A 21 19.34 -7.12 21.90
N GLY A 22 19.26 -5.94 21.29
CA GLY A 22 20.31 -4.94 21.34
C GLY A 22 20.06 -3.88 22.41
N THR A 23 21.08 -3.06 22.68
CA THR A 23 21.04 -1.97 23.67
C THR A 23 21.00 -0.58 23.03
N HIS A 24 20.72 -0.49 21.73
CA HIS A 24 20.67 0.79 21.03
C HIS A 24 19.38 1.55 21.35
N GLU A 25 19.53 2.69 22.04
CA GLU A 25 18.44 3.59 22.44
C GLU A 25 18.44 4.92 21.66
N GLY A 26 19.52 5.18 20.90
CA GLY A 26 19.76 6.42 20.18
C GLY A 26 18.96 6.57 18.89
N THR A 27 19.40 7.50 18.05
CA THR A 27 18.86 7.74 16.71
C THR A 27 19.72 7.03 15.65
N ALA A 28 19.38 7.21 14.37
CA ALA A 28 20.25 6.78 13.28
C ALA A 28 21.55 7.61 13.16
N SER A 29 21.64 8.74 13.88
CA SER A 29 22.83 9.60 13.85
C SER A 29 24.02 8.93 14.55
N PRO A 30 25.21 8.87 13.92
CA PRO A 30 26.36 8.14 14.45
C PRO A 30 26.81 8.55 15.86
N ASP A 31 26.71 9.83 16.19
CA ASP A 31 27.07 10.40 17.50
C ASP A 31 26.16 9.92 18.64
N THR A 32 24.94 9.46 18.31
CA THR A 32 23.99 8.90 19.28
C THR A 32 24.17 7.39 19.50
N VAL A 33 25.07 6.75 18.76
CA VAL A 33 25.36 5.32 18.88
C VAL A 33 26.48 5.12 19.90
N LYS A 34 26.16 4.45 21.03
CA LYS A 34 27.12 4.19 22.10
C LYS A 34 28.25 3.25 21.63
N GLU A 35 29.45 3.45 22.18
CA GLU A 35 30.65 2.67 21.82
C GLU A 35 30.45 1.15 21.99
N ASN A 36 29.70 0.72 23.00
CA ASN A 36 29.42 -0.71 23.21
C ASN A 36 28.56 -1.31 22.09
N VAL A 37 27.65 -0.52 21.50
CA VAL A 37 26.84 -0.93 20.34
C VAL A 37 27.76 -1.10 19.16
N TRP A 38 28.62 -0.11 18.89
CA TRP A 38 29.60 -0.21 17.81
C TRP A 38 30.51 -1.41 17.97
N ARG A 39 31.15 -1.60 19.13
CA ARG A 39 32.13 -2.67 19.29
C ARG A 39 31.52 -4.07 19.25
N ASN A 40 30.32 -4.26 19.81
CA ASN A 40 29.85 -5.60 20.18
C ASN A 40 28.47 -5.99 19.62
N GLN A 41 27.67 -5.05 19.12
CA GLN A 41 26.25 -5.31 18.80
C GLN A 41 25.82 -4.82 17.41
N ARG A 42 26.69 -4.11 16.69
CA ARG A 42 26.37 -3.60 15.35
C ARG A 42 26.14 -4.74 14.37
N SER A 43 25.19 -4.54 13.47
CA SER A 43 24.95 -5.40 12.31
C SER A 43 24.73 -6.89 12.62
N PRO A 44 23.81 -7.26 13.54
CA PRO A 44 23.41 -8.66 13.67
C PRO A 44 22.80 -9.14 12.34
N MET A 45 23.11 -10.38 11.95
CA MET A 45 22.73 -10.93 10.65
C MET A 45 22.16 -12.34 10.77
N VAL A 46 21.08 -12.59 10.02
CA VAL A 46 20.57 -13.94 9.76
C VAL A 46 20.52 -14.13 8.26
N ASP A 47 21.12 -15.21 7.77
CA ASP A 47 21.29 -15.44 6.33
C ASP A 47 21.09 -16.90 5.93
N GLY A 48 20.38 -17.13 4.83
CA GLY A 48 20.43 -18.40 4.10
C GLY A 48 19.87 -19.62 4.85
N LEU A 49 18.81 -19.45 5.65
CA LEU A 49 18.19 -20.54 6.41
C LEU A 49 16.66 -20.58 6.26
N GLU A 50 16.07 -21.73 6.56
CA GLU A 50 14.63 -21.93 6.66
C GLU A 50 14.18 -21.91 8.13
N ILE A 51 13.04 -21.26 8.42
CA ILE A 51 12.35 -21.33 9.70
C ILE A 51 10.91 -21.81 9.46
N VAL A 52 10.51 -22.87 10.14
CA VAL A 52 9.19 -23.47 10.01
C VAL A 52 8.48 -23.49 11.36
N GLY A 53 7.32 -22.87 11.45
CA GLY A 53 6.48 -22.95 12.65
C GLY A 53 5.75 -24.29 12.77
N ASP A 54 5.91 -24.94 13.92
CA ASP A 54 5.21 -26.18 14.32
C ASP A 54 4.43 -26.01 15.65
N HIS A 55 4.30 -24.75 16.09
CA HIS A 55 3.51 -24.35 17.26
C HIS A 55 2.66 -23.12 16.89
N PRO A 56 1.41 -22.97 17.38
CA PRO A 56 0.55 -21.83 17.07
C PRO A 56 1.20 -20.46 17.33
N GLU A 57 1.96 -20.36 18.42
CA GLU A 57 2.69 -19.15 18.85
C GLU A 57 4.15 -19.08 18.37
N ALA A 58 4.59 -19.97 17.47
CA ALA A 58 5.93 -19.91 16.91
C ALA A 58 6.09 -18.70 15.99
N CYS A 59 7.13 -17.89 16.18
CA CYS A 59 7.50 -16.78 15.30
C CYS A 59 8.84 -17.07 14.60
N GLY A 60 9.13 -16.35 13.52
CA GLY A 60 10.43 -16.41 12.85
C GLY A 60 11.49 -15.61 13.60
N VAL A 61 11.81 -14.42 13.10
CA VAL A 61 12.83 -13.53 13.71
C VAL A 61 12.14 -12.38 14.44
N GLU A 62 12.49 -12.16 15.71
CA GLU A 62 12.07 -10.99 16.49
C GLU A 62 13.28 -10.11 16.81
N ALA A 63 13.15 -8.79 16.66
CA ALA A 63 14.25 -7.86 16.92
C ALA A 63 13.84 -6.58 17.65
N THR A 64 14.67 -6.23 18.64
CA THR A 64 14.51 -5.04 19.46
C THR A 64 15.85 -4.45 19.88
N GLY A 65 15.93 -3.13 19.97
CA GLY A 65 17.14 -2.38 20.35
C GLY A 65 18.31 -2.57 19.39
N THR A 66 18.07 -3.04 18.16
CA THR A 66 19.14 -3.38 17.22
C THR A 66 19.60 -2.17 16.38
N MET A 67 20.87 -2.18 16.02
CA MET A 67 21.47 -1.24 15.07
C MET A 67 21.97 -2.05 13.86
N GLN A 68 21.45 -1.72 12.67
CA GLN A 68 21.83 -2.32 11.38
C GLN A 68 21.52 -3.82 11.23
N ILE A 69 20.45 -4.33 11.86
CA ILE A 69 20.06 -5.74 11.66
C ILE A 69 19.78 -6.02 10.19
N THR A 70 20.35 -7.13 9.69
CA THR A 70 20.26 -7.55 8.29
C THR A 70 19.73 -8.97 8.19
N LEU A 71 18.60 -9.15 7.53
CA LEU A 71 17.92 -10.44 7.36
C LEU A 71 17.85 -10.77 5.87
N THR A 72 18.57 -11.79 5.41
CA THR A 72 18.72 -12.07 3.99
C THR A 72 18.52 -13.54 3.62
N ARG A 73 17.99 -13.81 2.43
CA ARG A 73 17.89 -15.19 1.88
C ARG A 73 17.20 -16.17 2.83
N LEU A 74 16.23 -15.69 3.61
CA LEU A 74 15.48 -16.51 4.56
C LEU A 74 14.24 -17.09 3.89
N THR A 75 13.90 -18.32 4.24
CA THR A 75 12.57 -18.89 3.97
C THR A 75 11.85 -19.06 5.30
N ILE A 76 10.80 -18.28 5.56
CA ILE A 76 10.07 -18.34 6.83
C ILE A 76 8.60 -18.63 6.55
N ARG A 77 8.11 -19.75 7.09
CA ARG A 77 6.73 -20.20 6.85
C ARG A 77 6.06 -20.82 8.06
N ARG A 78 4.72 -20.82 8.03
CA ARG A 78 3.85 -21.40 9.07
C ARG A 78 4.12 -20.83 10.47
N THR A 79 4.67 -19.63 10.56
CA THR A 79 4.86 -18.89 11.81
C THR A 79 3.68 -17.98 12.09
N LEU A 80 3.57 -17.45 13.30
CA LEU A 80 2.63 -16.37 13.63
C LEU A 80 3.10 -15.08 12.94
N HIS A 81 4.32 -14.64 13.18
CA HIS A 81 4.93 -13.55 12.41
C HIS A 81 6.27 -14.00 11.86
N ALA A 82 6.52 -13.75 10.58
CA ALA A 82 7.74 -14.19 9.94
C ALA A 82 8.94 -13.34 10.42
N ILE A 83 8.81 -12.01 10.34
CA ILE A 83 9.76 -11.04 10.89
C ILE A 83 8.98 -10.03 11.73
N HIS A 84 9.34 -9.89 13.00
CA HIS A 84 8.65 -9.05 13.98
C HIS A 84 9.60 -8.04 14.61
N PHE A 85 9.44 -6.78 14.25
CA PHE A 85 10.15 -5.67 14.88
C PHE A 85 9.31 -5.08 15.99
N ILE A 86 9.92 -4.93 17.17
CA ILE A 86 9.28 -4.35 18.34
C ILE A 86 10.13 -3.21 18.93
N LYS A 87 9.45 -2.24 19.56
CA LYS A 87 10.04 -1.11 20.28
C LYS A 87 10.95 -0.23 19.43
N ARG A 88 12.24 -0.55 19.25
CA ARG A 88 13.20 0.33 18.58
C ARG A 88 14.19 -0.48 17.76
N ASN A 89 14.36 -0.13 16.49
CA ASN A 89 15.44 -0.64 15.64
C ASN A 89 15.90 0.49 14.71
N ARG A 90 17.15 0.45 14.23
CA ARG A 90 17.68 1.46 13.29
C ARG A 90 18.36 0.78 12.12
N ASN A 91 18.14 1.33 10.93
CA ASN A 91 18.83 0.94 9.69
C ASN A 91 18.60 -0.54 9.36
N VAL A 92 17.34 -0.96 9.40
CA VAL A 92 16.92 -2.35 9.20
C VAL A 92 17.02 -2.71 7.72
N ILE A 93 17.50 -3.93 7.42
CA ILE A 93 17.48 -4.50 6.07
C ILE A 93 16.82 -5.88 6.12
N VAL A 94 15.79 -6.05 5.28
CA VAL A 94 15.18 -7.34 4.94
C VAL A 94 15.28 -7.49 3.43
N SER A 95 16.03 -8.48 2.93
CA SER A 95 16.17 -8.64 1.47
C SER A 95 16.25 -10.08 0.99
N ASN A 96 15.73 -10.32 -0.22
CA ASN A 96 15.82 -11.63 -0.87
C ASN A 96 15.21 -12.77 -0.04
N CYS A 97 14.17 -12.50 0.74
CA CYS A 97 13.50 -13.49 1.59
C CYS A 97 12.22 -14.03 0.94
N HIS A 98 11.86 -15.26 1.30
CA HIS A 98 10.55 -15.86 1.08
C HIS A 98 9.79 -15.91 2.42
N LEU A 99 8.80 -15.04 2.59
CA LEU A 99 7.97 -14.95 3.79
C LEU A 99 6.57 -15.47 3.43
N TYR A 100 6.31 -16.74 3.69
CA TYR A 100 5.27 -17.49 3.00
C TYR A 100 4.35 -18.24 3.95
N GLU A 101 3.03 -18.19 3.75
CA GLU A 101 2.05 -19.03 4.49
C GLU A 101 2.17 -18.88 6.01
N ASN A 102 2.20 -17.64 6.51
CA ASN A 102 2.22 -17.36 7.94
C ASN A 102 0.82 -17.00 8.45
N ARG A 103 0.52 -17.33 9.72
CA ARG A 103 -0.78 -17.07 10.36
C ARG A 103 -1.04 -15.59 10.64
N GLY A 104 0.02 -14.81 10.78
CA GLY A 104 -0.01 -13.36 10.93
C GLY A 104 0.77 -12.72 9.78
N ALA A 105 1.50 -11.64 10.05
CA ALA A 105 2.17 -10.87 9.01
C ALA A 105 3.54 -11.43 8.55
N GLY A 106 3.90 -11.12 7.30
CA GLY A 106 5.23 -11.38 6.74
C GLY A 106 6.31 -10.54 7.42
N VAL A 107 6.20 -9.22 7.31
CA VAL A 107 7.03 -8.26 8.06
C VAL A 107 6.12 -7.40 8.92
N PHE A 108 6.30 -7.47 10.24
CA PHE A 108 5.46 -6.76 11.19
C PHE A 108 6.25 -5.72 11.99
N TYR A 109 5.85 -4.46 11.86
CA TYR A 109 6.29 -3.35 12.67
C TYR A 109 5.22 -3.05 13.72
N ASP A 110 5.47 -3.52 14.94
CA ASP A 110 4.53 -3.47 16.04
C ASP A 110 4.85 -2.33 17.01
N HIS A 111 4.14 -1.20 16.88
CA HIS A 111 4.30 -0.01 17.72
C HIS A 111 5.78 0.42 17.88
N VAL A 112 6.51 0.41 16.77
CA VAL A 112 7.96 0.62 16.78
C VAL A 112 8.33 2.09 16.64
N SER A 113 9.49 2.46 17.13
CA SER A 113 10.25 3.62 16.71
C SER A 113 11.34 3.11 15.76
N ILE A 114 11.21 3.38 14.46
CA ILE A 114 12.23 3.01 13.46
C ILE A 114 12.55 4.22 12.60
N HIS A 115 13.85 4.47 12.42
CA HIS A 115 14.34 5.32 11.35
C HIS A 115 15.12 4.43 10.41
N GLN A 116 14.72 4.44 9.14
CA GLN A 116 15.34 3.75 8.02
C GLN A 116 15.12 2.22 8.06
N SER A 117 14.30 1.74 7.13
CA SER A 117 14.06 0.31 6.92
C SER A 117 13.92 0.01 5.43
N ASN A 118 14.60 -1.02 4.96
CA ASN A 118 14.56 -1.48 3.57
C ASN A 118 14.00 -2.91 3.51
N ILE A 119 12.94 -3.11 2.72
CA ILE A 119 12.35 -4.41 2.37
C ILE A 119 12.47 -4.55 0.86
N VAL A 120 13.43 -5.35 0.38
CA VAL A 120 13.81 -5.34 -1.04
C VAL A 120 13.98 -6.74 -1.63
N GLY A 121 13.40 -6.98 -2.81
CA GLY A 121 13.64 -8.23 -3.53
C GLY A 121 13.03 -9.46 -2.85
N CYS A 122 11.98 -9.29 -2.05
CA CYS A 122 11.35 -10.37 -1.29
C CYS A 122 10.12 -10.92 -2.01
N HIS A 123 9.84 -12.20 -1.78
CA HIS A 123 8.52 -12.81 -2.01
C HIS A 123 7.79 -12.88 -0.67
N ILE A 124 6.65 -12.19 -0.55
CA ILE A 124 5.88 -12.09 0.70
C ILE A 124 4.45 -12.49 0.38
N SER A 125 4.10 -13.75 0.65
CA SER A 125 2.84 -14.31 0.16
C SER A 125 2.07 -15.15 1.17
N TYR A 126 0.74 -15.12 1.09
CA TYR A 126 -0.17 -15.92 1.91
C TYR A 126 0.02 -15.74 3.41
N ASN A 127 0.39 -14.54 3.85
CA ASN A 127 0.49 -14.18 5.26
C ASN A 127 -0.87 -13.63 5.72
N ALA A 128 -1.62 -14.39 6.53
CA ALA A 128 -3.01 -14.06 6.83
C ALA A 128 -3.20 -12.74 7.59
N GLY A 129 -2.16 -12.23 8.25
CA GLY A 129 -2.20 -10.96 8.98
C GLY A 129 -1.75 -9.73 8.17
N GLY A 130 -1.32 -9.88 6.91
CA GLY A 130 -0.76 -8.80 6.09
C GLY A 130 0.65 -9.11 5.56
N GLY A 131 1.04 -8.47 4.45
CA GLY A 131 2.36 -8.71 3.85
C GLY A 131 3.44 -7.93 4.60
N VAL A 132 3.48 -6.62 4.39
CA VAL A 132 4.27 -5.66 5.17
C VAL A 132 3.30 -4.80 5.98
N VAL A 133 3.36 -4.91 7.30
CA VAL A 133 2.38 -4.30 8.20
C VAL A 133 3.08 -3.36 9.17
N VAL A 134 2.70 -2.09 9.12
CA VAL A 134 2.99 -1.09 10.15
C VAL A 134 1.73 -0.86 10.96
N ARG A 135 1.80 -1.13 12.26
CA ARG A 135 0.73 -0.88 13.21
C ARG A 135 1.20 0.12 14.24
N LYS A 136 0.86 1.39 13.99
CA LYS A 136 1.24 2.55 14.80
C LYS A 136 2.77 2.64 14.97
N GLY A 137 3.19 3.48 15.90
CA GLY A 137 4.60 3.77 16.15
C GLY A 137 5.15 4.92 15.32
N ASP A 138 6.38 5.29 15.63
CA ASP A 138 7.10 6.40 15.02
C ASP A 138 8.08 5.87 13.97
N ILE A 139 7.64 5.78 12.72
CA ILE A 139 8.46 5.25 11.63
C ILE A 139 8.74 6.31 10.58
N ARG A 140 10.01 6.40 10.16
CA ARG A 140 10.36 7.15 8.95
C ARG A 140 11.33 6.40 8.06
N ASN A 141 11.30 6.73 6.78
CA ASN A 141 12.19 6.17 5.75
C ASN A 141 11.99 4.67 5.57
N ILE A 142 10.77 4.25 5.22
CA ILE A 142 10.49 2.87 4.82
C ILE A 142 10.58 2.77 3.30
N GLN A 143 11.41 1.84 2.82
CA GLN A 143 11.57 1.53 1.40
C GLN A 143 11.08 0.09 1.17
N ILE A 144 10.00 -0.07 0.42
CA ILE A 144 9.49 -1.36 -0.04
C ILE A 144 9.67 -1.38 -1.55
N GLY A 145 10.53 -2.25 -2.07
CA GLY A 145 10.82 -2.21 -3.50
C GLY A 145 11.25 -3.51 -4.14
N THR A 146 10.88 -3.67 -5.42
CA THR A 146 11.21 -4.87 -6.22
C THR A 146 10.76 -6.17 -5.55
N CYS A 147 9.62 -6.12 -4.83
CA CYS A 147 9.05 -7.28 -4.15
C CYS A 147 7.88 -7.85 -4.96
N ASP A 148 7.60 -9.13 -4.70
CA ASP A 148 6.37 -9.80 -5.10
C ASP A 148 5.55 -10.06 -3.82
N ILE A 149 4.40 -9.42 -3.69
CA ILE A 149 3.60 -9.40 -2.46
C ILE A 149 2.18 -9.87 -2.78
N GLU A 150 1.82 -11.08 -2.36
CA GLU A 150 0.60 -11.73 -2.84
C GLU A 150 -0.27 -12.39 -1.76
N GLY A 151 -1.59 -12.15 -1.78
CA GLY A 151 -2.56 -12.96 -1.03
C GLY A 151 -2.44 -12.85 0.48
N ASN A 152 -1.99 -11.71 1.00
CA ASN A 152 -1.70 -11.54 2.43
C ASN A 152 -2.89 -11.02 3.25
N MET A 153 -4.11 -11.49 2.98
CA MET A 153 -5.32 -10.99 3.67
C MET A 153 -6.11 -12.06 4.41
N GLY A 154 -5.61 -13.29 4.43
CA GLY A 154 -6.32 -14.42 5.03
C GLY A 154 -7.48 -14.86 4.16
N ASP A 155 -8.58 -15.25 4.80
CA ASP A 155 -9.80 -15.74 4.15
C ASP A 155 -10.97 -14.76 4.31
N LYS A 156 -12.15 -15.18 3.84
CA LYS A 156 -13.39 -14.38 3.91
C LYS A 156 -13.84 -14.02 5.34
N ASP A 157 -13.32 -14.70 6.36
CA ASP A 157 -13.67 -14.51 7.76
C ASP A 157 -12.59 -13.72 8.52
N SER A 158 -11.54 -13.27 7.83
CA SER A 158 -10.42 -12.53 8.38
C SER A 158 -10.74 -11.03 8.55
N GLU A 159 -10.07 -10.39 9.50
CA GLU A 159 -10.14 -8.94 9.67
C GLU A 159 -9.52 -8.21 8.46
N PRO A 160 -10.05 -7.04 8.07
CA PRO A 160 -9.50 -6.28 6.96
C PRO A 160 -8.02 -5.97 7.13
N THR A 161 -7.22 -6.34 6.15
CA THR A 161 -5.78 -6.07 6.08
C THR A 161 -5.35 -5.85 4.62
N ALA A 162 -4.05 -5.76 4.38
CA ALA A 162 -3.50 -5.48 3.07
C ALA A 162 -2.16 -6.18 2.82
N ASN A 163 -1.79 -6.27 1.54
CA ASN A 163 -0.46 -6.68 1.14
C ASN A 163 0.60 -5.71 1.69
N VAL A 164 0.33 -4.41 1.64
CA VAL A 164 1.05 -3.38 2.37
C VAL A 164 0.05 -2.56 3.19
N LEU A 165 0.14 -2.68 4.52
CA LEU A 165 -0.69 -1.93 5.46
C LEU A 165 0.19 -0.96 6.24
N ILE A 166 -0.06 0.34 6.07
CA ILE A 166 0.52 1.40 6.88
C ILE A 166 -0.58 2.07 7.68
N ASP A 167 -0.59 1.86 8.99
CA ASP A 167 -1.53 2.51 9.89
C ASP A 167 -0.76 3.36 10.92
N SER A 168 -0.84 4.68 10.79
CA SER A 168 -0.21 5.64 11.71
C SER A 168 -1.19 6.23 12.70
N GLU A 169 -2.37 5.64 12.90
CA GLU A 169 -3.39 6.14 13.84
C GLU A 169 -2.78 6.56 15.19
N LYS A 170 -2.82 7.88 15.47
CA LYS A 170 -2.25 8.54 16.66
C LYS A 170 -0.74 8.34 16.86
N ALA A 171 -0.02 8.05 15.79
CA ALA A 171 1.42 7.82 15.74
C ALA A 171 2.08 8.80 14.75
N MET A 172 3.30 8.50 14.28
CA MET A 172 3.95 9.27 13.20
C MET A 172 4.53 8.31 12.18
N VAL A 173 3.99 8.30 10.97
CA VAL A 173 4.61 7.57 9.88
C VAL A 173 4.80 8.51 8.71
N GLY A 174 5.98 8.50 8.10
CA GLY A 174 6.23 9.33 6.94
C GLY A 174 7.49 8.94 6.21
N GLU A 175 7.75 9.58 5.07
CA GLU A 175 8.92 9.26 4.23
C GLU A 175 8.87 7.77 3.81
N ILE A 176 7.84 7.41 3.04
CA ILE A 176 7.61 6.03 2.58
C ILE A 176 7.78 5.96 1.05
N ALA A 177 8.45 4.91 0.56
CA ALA A 177 8.39 4.55 -0.84
C ALA A 177 7.96 3.09 -1.02
N ILE A 178 7.00 2.88 -1.92
CA ILE A 178 6.53 1.56 -2.39
C ILE A 178 6.71 1.56 -3.90
N VAL A 179 7.80 0.96 -4.38
CA VAL A 179 8.27 1.17 -5.75
C VAL A 179 8.67 -0.12 -6.47
N GLY A 180 8.14 -0.32 -7.68
CA GLY A 180 8.59 -1.39 -8.57
C GLY A 180 8.21 -2.79 -8.10
N CYS A 181 7.10 -2.94 -7.38
CA CYS A 181 6.60 -4.23 -6.88
C CYS A 181 5.49 -4.79 -7.77
N THR A 182 5.32 -6.12 -7.73
CA THR A 182 4.05 -6.77 -8.05
C THR A 182 3.30 -7.00 -6.75
N ILE A 183 2.07 -6.50 -6.65
CA ILE A 183 1.27 -6.59 -5.42
C ILE A 183 -0.13 -7.02 -5.80
N GLN A 184 -0.57 -8.20 -5.38
CA GLN A 184 -1.81 -8.76 -5.90
C GLN A 184 -2.53 -9.72 -4.93
N HIS A 185 -3.81 -9.97 -5.20
CA HIS A 185 -4.65 -11.02 -4.59
C HIS A 185 -4.87 -10.90 -3.05
N ASP A 186 -5.99 -11.34 -2.47
CA ASP A 186 -7.24 -11.78 -3.09
C ASP A 186 -8.40 -10.81 -2.78
N HIS A 187 -9.45 -10.83 -3.59
CA HIS A 187 -10.62 -9.96 -3.44
C HIS A 187 -11.74 -10.58 -2.59
N PHE A 188 -11.61 -11.79 -2.08
CA PHE A 188 -12.63 -12.43 -1.24
C PHE A 188 -12.51 -12.02 0.23
N ALA A 189 -11.31 -11.71 0.70
CA ALA A 189 -11.10 -11.22 2.05
C ALA A 189 -11.80 -9.85 2.27
N PRO A 190 -12.48 -9.64 3.42
CA PRO A 190 -13.24 -8.42 3.67
C PRO A 190 -12.37 -7.18 3.59
N GLY A 191 -12.75 -6.24 2.73
CA GLY A 191 -11.99 -5.01 2.53
C GLY A 191 -10.51 -5.27 2.21
N SER A 192 -10.19 -6.28 1.40
CA SER A 192 -8.80 -6.52 1.01
C SER A 192 -8.23 -5.33 0.22
N ALA A 193 -6.96 -5.02 0.44
CA ALA A 193 -6.28 -3.99 -0.32
C ALA A 193 -4.85 -4.36 -0.67
N ASN A 194 -4.35 -3.86 -1.80
CA ASN A 194 -2.94 -4.03 -2.14
C ASN A 194 -2.09 -3.07 -1.30
N ILE A 195 -2.43 -1.79 -1.32
CA ILE A 195 -1.81 -0.77 -0.47
C ILE A 195 -2.91 -0.06 0.30
N ARG A 196 -2.89 -0.17 1.63
CA ARG A 196 -3.77 0.58 2.53
C ARG A 196 -2.93 1.46 3.44
N ILE A 197 -3.22 2.76 3.41
CA ILE A 197 -2.52 3.78 4.18
C ILE A 197 -3.56 4.60 4.96
N ASN A 198 -3.40 4.64 6.29
CA ASN A 198 -4.12 5.55 7.18
C ASN A 198 -3.10 6.44 7.88
N GLU A 199 -3.11 7.74 7.56
CA GLU A 199 -2.16 8.71 8.09
C GLU A 199 -2.76 9.69 9.12
N ASN A 200 -3.81 9.27 9.83
CA ASN A 200 -4.40 10.02 10.95
C ASN A 200 -3.45 10.05 12.17
N ALA A 201 -2.37 10.80 12.01
CA ALA A 201 -1.28 10.97 12.93
C ALA A 201 -1.66 11.82 14.14
N HIS A 202 -0.78 11.81 15.15
CA HIS A 202 -0.97 12.72 16.28
C HIS A 202 -0.65 14.18 15.91
N ILE A 203 -1.40 15.10 16.50
CA ILE A 203 -1.21 16.54 16.30
C ILE A 203 0.09 17.00 16.98
N ARG A 204 0.96 17.68 16.22
CA ARG A 204 2.23 18.23 16.75
C ARG A 204 1.99 19.58 17.47
N PRO A 205 2.78 19.96 18.48
CA PRO A 205 2.57 21.22 19.22
C PRO A 205 2.56 22.51 18.38
N HIS A 206 3.14 22.47 17.18
CA HIS A 206 3.28 23.61 16.27
C HIS A 206 2.36 23.55 15.03
N SER A 207 1.44 22.58 14.95
CA SER A 207 0.54 22.43 13.81
C SER A 207 -0.79 21.83 14.26
N SER A 208 -1.91 22.25 13.67
CA SER A 208 -3.21 21.58 13.85
C SER A 208 -3.43 20.43 12.85
N GLU A 209 -2.48 20.22 11.93
CA GLU A 209 -2.55 19.15 10.93
C GLU A 209 -2.50 17.78 11.63
N HIS A 210 -3.49 16.93 11.34
CA HIS A 210 -3.56 15.55 11.80
C HIS A 210 -3.02 14.55 10.78
N ARG A 211 -2.68 15.01 9.57
CA ARG A 211 -2.22 14.15 8.48
C ARG A 211 -0.70 14.19 8.35
N ASP A 212 -0.06 13.03 8.45
CA ASP A 212 1.34 12.85 8.04
C ASP A 212 1.41 12.50 6.53
N GLY A 213 2.59 12.14 6.03
CA GLY A 213 2.82 12.18 4.58
C GLY A 213 4.23 11.90 4.08
N ASN A 214 4.51 12.44 2.89
CA ASN A 214 5.74 12.21 2.12
C ASN A 214 5.84 10.76 1.65
N ILE A 215 4.86 10.35 0.84
CA ILE A 215 4.70 8.97 0.39
C ILE A 215 4.81 8.91 -1.13
N THR A 216 5.54 7.92 -1.63
CA THR A 216 5.64 7.62 -3.07
C THR A 216 5.17 6.19 -3.32
N ILE A 217 4.17 6.04 -4.19
CA ILE A 217 3.70 4.75 -4.72
C ILE A 217 3.94 4.78 -6.22
N ALA A 218 4.99 4.11 -6.69
CA ALA A 218 5.41 4.26 -8.08
C ALA A 218 5.77 2.94 -8.77
N ASP A 219 5.47 2.88 -10.08
CA ASP A 219 5.92 1.82 -10.97
C ASP A 219 5.54 0.39 -10.51
N ASN A 220 4.42 0.26 -9.79
CA ASN A 220 3.92 -1.04 -9.32
C ASN A 220 2.92 -1.65 -10.30
N VAL A 221 2.78 -2.97 -10.20
CA VAL A 221 1.77 -3.78 -10.89
C VAL A 221 0.80 -4.30 -9.83
N LEU A 222 -0.48 -3.90 -9.92
CA LEU A 222 -1.47 -4.03 -8.84
C LEU A 222 -2.75 -4.72 -9.32
N SER A 223 -3.18 -5.78 -8.63
CA SER A 223 -4.48 -6.39 -8.97
C SER A 223 -5.20 -7.21 -7.90
N ASP A 224 -6.46 -7.54 -8.21
CA ASP A 224 -7.28 -8.60 -7.59
C ASP A 224 -7.53 -8.44 -6.08
N VAL A 225 -8.06 -7.29 -5.70
CA VAL A 225 -8.44 -6.98 -4.32
C VAL A 225 -9.72 -6.15 -4.33
N GLN A 226 -10.33 -5.91 -3.17
CA GLN A 226 -11.46 -4.97 -3.08
C GLN A 226 -11.01 -3.56 -3.48
N THR A 227 -9.85 -3.09 -3.00
CA THR A 227 -9.28 -1.79 -3.39
C THR A 227 -7.78 -1.88 -3.66
N ASN A 228 -7.30 -1.53 -4.85
CA ASN A 228 -5.86 -1.59 -5.13
C ASN A 228 -5.07 -0.62 -4.22
N ILE A 229 -5.39 0.68 -4.30
CA ILE A 229 -4.76 1.72 -3.47
C ILE A 229 -5.84 2.43 -2.66
N GLU A 230 -5.76 2.32 -1.33
CA GLU A 230 -6.60 3.04 -0.38
C GLU A 230 -5.75 3.96 0.49
N ILE A 231 -6.06 5.25 0.49
CA ILE A 231 -5.35 6.26 1.27
C ILE A 231 -6.36 7.13 2.03
N THR A 232 -6.20 7.19 3.34
CA THR A 232 -7.05 7.97 4.23
C THR A 232 -6.21 8.90 5.10
N SER A 233 -6.68 10.13 5.28
CA SER A 233 -6.08 11.12 6.18
C SER A 233 -4.58 11.35 5.93
N ALA A 234 -4.16 11.40 4.67
CA ALA A 234 -2.76 11.61 4.29
C ALA A 234 -2.55 12.95 3.57
N ARG A 235 -1.30 13.41 3.56
CA ARG A 235 -0.89 14.54 2.71
C ARG A 235 0.45 14.35 2.03
N GLY A 236 0.67 15.03 0.91
CA GLY A 236 1.97 14.97 0.22
C GLY A 236 2.28 13.55 -0.27
N VAL A 237 1.35 12.98 -1.05
CA VAL A 237 1.48 11.63 -1.62
C VAL A 237 1.56 11.72 -3.14
N THR A 238 2.46 10.93 -3.73
CA THR A 238 2.57 10.75 -5.18
C THR A 238 2.23 9.32 -5.56
N VAL A 239 1.28 9.15 -6.47
CA VAL A 239 0.89 7.87 -7.07
C VAL A 239 1.13 7.94 -8.58
N THR A 240 2.20 7.31 -9.07
CA THR A 240 2.61 7.49 -10.47
C THR A 240 3.17 6.25 -11.16
N GLY A 241 2.92 6.09 -12.46
CA GLY A 241 3.51 5.00 -13.25
C GLY A 241 2.99 3.60 -12.92
N ASN A 242 1.93 3.48 -12.11
CA ASN A 242 1.40 2.18 -11.71
C ASN A 242 0.47 1.61 -12.79
N THR A 243 0.48 0.29 -12.93
CA THR A 243 -0.49 -0.47 -13.72
C THR A 243 -1.44 -1.20 -12.77
N MET A 244 -2.73 -0.93 -12.89
CA MET A 244 -3.79 -1.44 -12.01
C MET A 244 -4.90 -2.10 -12.81
N TRP A 245 -5.36 -3.27 -12.37
CA TRP A 245 -6.59 -3.89 -12.86
C TRP A 245 -7.28 -4.64 -11.71
N LYS A 246 -8.54 -5.04 -11.92
CA LYS A 246 -9.30 -5.85 -10.94
C LYS A 246 -9.37 -5.27 -9.52
N GLY A 247 -9.61 -3.97 -9.39
CA GLY A 247 -10.19 -3.41 -8.17
C GLY A 247 -11.70 -3.72 -8.14
N TYR A 248 -12.13 -4.62 -7.26
CA TYR A 248 -13.51 -5.11 -7.21
C TYR A 248 -14.50 -4.07 -6.66
N THR A 249 -14.02 -3.11 -5.87
CA THR A 249 -14.75 -1.87 -5.60
C THR A 249 -14.13 -0.70 -6.35
N HIS A 250 -12.80 -0.51 -6.22
CA HIS A 250 -12.07 0.61 -6.81
C HIS A 250 -10.63 0.19 -7.08
N ASN A 251 -10.02 0.80 -8.09
CA ASN A 251 -8.56 0.78 -8.17
C ASN A 251 -7.95 1.78 -7.20
N ILE A 252 -8.53 2.98 -7.10
CA ILE A 252 -8.01 4.03 -6.21
C ILE A 252 -9.15 4.59 -5.38
N ARG A 253 -8.96 4.65 -4.05
CA ARG A 253 -9.85 5.33 -3.12
C ARG A 253 -9.04 6.26 -2.23
N ILE A 254 -9.37 7.55 -2.26
CA ILE A 254 -8.71 8.61 -1.50
C ILE A 254 -9.75 9.33 -0.65
N HIS A 255 -9.51 9.44 0.66
CA HIS A 255 -10.43 10.08 1.60
C HIS A 255 -9.73 10.98 2.61
N ASP A 256 -10.30 12.16 2.89
CA ASP A 256 -9.73 13.12 3.87
C ASP A 256 -8.27 13.50 3.57
N CYS A 257 -7.88 13.53 2.30
CA CYS A 257 -6.49 13.76 1.90
C CYS A 257 -6.25 15.17 1.35
N ASN A 258 -5.00 15.61 1.44
CA ASN A 258 -4.57 16.93 0.96
C ASN A 258 -3.25 16.89 0.19
N ASN A 259 -3.10 17.68 -0.88
CA ASN A 259 -1.85 17.75 -1.67
C ASN A 259 -1.40 16.38 -2.19
N ILE A 260 -2.28 15.72 -2.94
CA ILE A 260 -2.01 14.41 -3.56
C ILE A 260 -1.81 14.59 -5.07
N LEU A 261 -0.81 13.93 -5.63
CA LEU A 261 -0.58 13.84 -7.06
C LEU A 261 -0.84 12.41 -7.54
N ILE A 262 -1.76 12.24 -8.47
CA ILE A 262 -2.04 10.95 -9.12
C ILE A 262 -1.83 11.12 -10.62
N SER A 263 -0.74 10.57 -11.15
CA SER A 263 -0.36 10.84 -12.53
C SER A 263 0.19 9.64 -13.29
N ASN A 264 -0.05 9.59 -14.59
CA ASN A 264 0.59 8.61 -15.48
C ASN A 264 0.37 7.15 -15.07
N ASN A 265 -0.82 6.82 -14.54
CA ASN A 265 -1.19 5.44 -14.21
C ASN A 265 -2.10 4.84 -15.30
N VAL A 266 -2.07 3.51 -15.42
CA VAL A 266 -2.98 2.74 -16.26
C VAL A 266 -3.94 1.96 -15.37
N LEU A 267 -5.23 2.16 -15.58
CA LEU A 267 -6.33 1.45 -14.94
C LEU A 267 -7.14 0.77 -16.04
N ASP A 268 -6.84 -0.49 -16.32
CA ASP A 268 -7.44 -1.19 -17.47
C ASP A 268 -8.25 -2.40 -17.02
N ARG A 269 -9.49 -2.51 -17.50
CA ARG A 269 -10.26 -3.76 -17.41
C ARG A 269 -9.90 -4.66 -18.59
N ASN A 270 -8.72 -5.27 -18.47
CA ASN A 270 -8.15 -6.08 -19.53
C ASN A 270 -9.06 -7.30 -19.85
N PRO A 271 -9.58 -7.42 -21.09
CA PRO A 271 -10.51 -8.49 -21.47
C PRO A 271 -9.95 -9.91 -21.31
N ARG A 272 -8.62 -10.07 -21.32
CA ARG A 272 -7.98 -11.38 -21.09
C ARG A 272 -8.20 -11.93 -19.68
N TYR A 273 -8.59 -11.06 -18.75
CA TYR A 273 -8.85 -11.40 -17.35
C TYR A 273 -10.35 -11.45 -17.01
N HIS A 274 -11.24 -11.45 -18.01
CA HIS A 274 -12.70 -11.59 -17.84
C HIS A 274 -13.19 -13.02 -17.54
N TYR A 275 -12.28 -13.95 -17.23
CA TYR A 275 -12.68 -15.27 -16.78
C TYR A 275 -13.22 -15.22 -15.35
N LYS A 276 -14.10 -16.18 -14.99
CA LYS A 276 -14.76 -16.25 -13.67
C LYS A 276 -15.46 -14.93 -13.34
N ASP A 277 -15.15 -14.33 -12.20
CA ASP A 277 -15.69 -13.06 -11.72
C ASP A 277 -14.85 -11.86 -12.14
N GLY A 278 -13.77 -12.02 -12.92
CA GLY A 278 -12.92 -10.87 -13.29
C GLY A 278 -13.66 -9.80 -14.09
N ALA A 279 -14.74 -10.19 -14.76
CA ALA A 279 -15.66 -9.28 -15.42
C ALA A 279 -16.55 -8.47 -14.46
N THR A 280 -16.53 -8.66 -13.14
CA THR A 280 -17.33 -7.86 -12.20
C THR A 280 -16.54 -6.74 -11.54
N ALA A 281 -15.22 -6.69 -11.77
CA ALA A 281 -14.36 -5.64 -11.22
C ALA A 281 -14.78 -4.24 -11.71
N GLN A 282 -14.78 -3.28 -10.79
CA GLN A 282 -15.29 -1.94 -11.04
C GLN A 282 -14.23 -0.97 -11.59
N VAL A 283 -12.96 -1.14 -11.22
CA VAL A 283 -11.78 -0.47 -11.84
C VAL A 283 -11.77 1.08 -11.68
N GLY A 284 -12.74 1.68 -10.97
CA GLY A 284 -12.90 3.13 -10.83
C GLY A 284 -11.97 3.82 -9.82
N MET A 285 -11.99 5.16 -9.83
CA MET A 285 -11.36 6.03 -8.83
C MET A 285 -12.41 6.78 -8.01
N LEU A 286 -12.22 6.87 -6.69
CA LEU A 286 -13.09 7.63 -5.78
C LEU A 286 -12.28 8.59 -4.90
N PHE A 287 -12.72 9.85 -4.85
CA PHE A 287 -12.18 10.90 -3.99
C PHE A 287 -13.29 11.49 -3.13
N THR A 288 -13.11 11.51 -1.81
CA THR A 288 -14.10 12.04 -0.85
C THR A 288 -13.44 12.94 0.18
N ASP A 289 -14.00 14.12 0.45
CA ASP A 289 -13.51 15.06 1.46
C ASP A 289 -12.05 15.47 1.24
N CYS A 290 -11.67 15.68 -0.03
CA CYS A 290 -10.31 15.96 -0.43
C CYS A 290 -10.08 17.45 -0.74
N ASP A 291 -8.83 17.88 -0.61
CA ASP A 291 -8.44 19.26 -0.88
C ASP A 291 -7.09 19.35 -1.60
N GLY A 292 -7.03 20.03 -2.74
CA GLY A 292 -5.75 20.29 -3.41
C GLY A 292 -5.14 19.03 -4.05
N ILE A 293 -5.93 18.25 -4.78
CA ILE A 293 -5.46 17.04 -5.46
C ILE A 293 -5.32 17.30 -6.96
N THR A 294 -4.20 16.85 -7.55
CA THR A 294 -4.01 16.82 -9.00
C THR A 294 -4.10 15.39 -9.51
N VAL A 295 -4.96 15.18 -10.51
CA VAL A 295 -5.13 13.92 -11.23
C VAL A 295 -4.82 14.19 -12.70
N SER A 296 -3.69 13.67 -13.20
CA SER A 296 -3.20 14.07 -14.53
C SER A 296 -2.61 12.94 -15.36
N GLY A 297 -2.98 12.83 -16.64
CA GLY A 297 -2.33 11.88 -17.55
C GLY A 297 -2.62 10.41 -17.25
N ASN A 298 -3.73 10.12 -16.56
CA ASN A 298 -4.13 8.73 -16.29
C ASN A 298 -4.96 8.17 -17.45
N LEU A 299 -4.76 6.89 -17.76
CA LEU A 299 -5.59 6.12 -18.68
C LEU A 299 -6.51 5.22 -17.86
N ILE A 300 -7.82 5.38 -18.02
CA ILE A 300 -8.85 4.61 -17.32
C ILE A 300 -9.75 3.99 -18.39
N ASN A 301 -9.85 2.68 -18.41
CA ASN A 301 -10.55 1.95 -19.45
C ASN A 301 -11.43 0.83 -18.89
N GLY A 302 -12.68 0.79 -19.33
CA GLY A 302 -13.57 -0.35 -19.07
C GLY A 302 -14.15 -0.39 -17.66
N THR A 303 -14.65 0.70 -17.08
CA THR A 303 -15.12 0.64 -15.68
C THR A 303 -16.40 -0.18 -15.51
N GLY A 304 -16.63 -0.70 -14.30
CA GLY A 304 -17.75 -1.58 -13.98
C GLY A 304 -19.13 -0.95 -14.18
N ASP A 305 -20.17 -1.78 -14.14
CA ASP A 305 -21.52 -1.38 -14.57
C ASP A 305 -22.23 -0.41 -13.60
N GLN A 306 -21.74 -0.27 -12.37
CA GLN A 306 -22.43 0.48 -11.31
C GLN A 306 -21.64 1.68 -10.76
N THR A 307 -20.37 1.81 -11.12
CA THR A 307 -19.48 2.83 -10.54
C THR A 307 -19.04 3.80 -11.63
N PRO A 308 -19.11 5.14 -11.39
CA PRO A 308 -18.48 6.10 -12.27
C PRO A 308 -17.00 5.77 -12.46
N ALA A 309 -16.44 6.04 -13.64
CA ALA A 309 -15.03 5.75 -13.87
C ALA A 309 -14.12 6.59 -12.94
N VAL A 310 -14.48 7.86 -12.78
CA VAL A 310 -13.89 8.76 -11.77
C VAL A 310 -15.01 9.46 -11.02
N GLU A 311 -14.95 9.42 -9.70
CA GLU A 311 -15.90 10.08 -8.83
C GLU A 311 -15.20 10.98 -7.81
N ILE A 312 -15.64 12.24 -7.74
CA ILE A 312 -15.14 13.24 -6.81
C ILE A 312 -16.33 13.80 -6.02
N ARG A 313 -16.29 13.67 -4.70
CA ARG A 313 -17.35 14.11 -3.78
C ARG A 313 -16.82 15.05 -2.71
N ASP A 314 -17.60 16.09 -2.41
CA ASP A 314 -17.43 16.94 -1.23
C ASP A 314 -15.99 17.47 -1.09
N SER A 315 -15.39 17.83 -2.23
CA SER A 315 -13.96 18.14 -2.36
C SER A 315 -13.74 19.50 -3.00
N ARG A 316 -12.54 20.06 -2.86
CA ARG A 316 -12.20 21.36 -3.45
C ARG A 316 -10.77 21.44 -3.97
N ARG A 317 -10.49 22.43 -4.82
CA ARG A 317 -9.18 22.62 -5.44
C ARG A 317 -8.68 21.34 -6.12
N MET A 318 -9.60 20.64 -6.78
CA MET A 318 -9.32 19.44 -7.56
C MET A 318 -8.88 19.88 -8.96
N ASN A 319 -7.77 19.35 -9.45
CA ASN A 319 -7.25 19.62 -10.79
C ASN A 319 -7.15 18.31 -11.58
N LEU A 320 -8.19 18.00 -12.35
CA LEU A 320 -8.27 16.82 -13.21
C LEU A 320 -7.95 17.21 -14.66
N THR A 321 -6.79 16.83 -15.17
CA THR A 321 -6.33 17.27 -16.49
C THR A 321 -5.76 16.14 -17.34
N ASN A 322 -5.83 16.24 -18.66
CA ASN A 322 -5.13 15.35 -19.59
C ASN A 322 -5.39 13.84 -19.35
N CYS A 323 -6.56 13.48 -18.80
CA CYS A 323 -6.91 12.09 -18.54
C CYS A 323 -7.67 11.50 -19.74
N THR A 324 -7.48 10.21 -19.98
CA THR A 324 -8.22 9.45 -20.98
C THR A 324 -9.14 8.47 -20.26
N ILE A 325 -10.45 8.67 -20.36
CA ILE A 325 -11.49 7.88 -19.70
C ILE A 325 -12.34 7.23 -20.78
N LEU A 326 -12.22 5.91 -20.90
CA LEU A 326 -12.77 5.11 -21.98
C LEU A 326 -13.68 4.00 -21.47
N ASP A 327 -14.66 3.65 -22.29
CA ASP A 327 -15.51 2.46 -22.16
C ASP A 327 -16.11 2.27 -20.76
N TYR A 328 -16.60 3.37 -20.18
CA TYR A 328 -17.38 3.36 -18.95
C TYR A 328 -18.86 3.04 -19.23
N SER A 329 -19.53 2.44 -18.26
CA SER A 329 -20.91 1.95 -18.39
C SER A 329 -21.97 3.07 -18.25
N THR A 330 -21.84 3.92 -17.24
CA THR A 330 -22.89 4.87 -16.82
C THR A 330 -22.38 6.30 -16.76
N VAL A 331 -21.32 6.57 -16.01
CA VAL A 331 -20.76 7.93 -15.87
C VAL A 331 -19.25 7.89 -16.00
N GLY A 332 -18.69 8.72 -16.90
CA GLY A 332 -17.25 8.87 -17.05
C GLY A 332 -16.65 9.60 -15.86
N LEU A 333 -17.14 10.82 -15.60
CA LEU A 333 -16.71 11.65 -14.47
C LEU A 333 -17.92 12.17 -13.70
N LEU A 334 -18.00 11.86 -12.41
CA LEU A 334 -18.99 12.43 -11.49
C LEU A 334 -18.32 13.46 -10.57
N LEU A 335 -18.82 14.69 -10.61
CA LEU A 335 -18.50 15.77 -9.67
C LEU A 335 -19.70 16.04 -8.78
N LYS A 336 -19.61 15.72 -7.49
CA LYS A 336 -20.68 15.95 -6.51
C LYS A 336 -20.22 16.89 -5.42
N ASN A 337 -20.86 18.05 -5.27
CA ASN A 337 -20.50 19.09 -4.29
C ASN A 337 -19.02 19.53 -4.39
N VAL A 338 -18.49 19.58 -5.61
CA VAL A 338 -17.09 19.98 -5.85
C VAL A 338 -16.99 21.50 -6.01
N THR A 339 -15.94 22.13 -5.46
CA THR A 339 -15.76 23.60 -5.55
C THR A 339 -14.34 24.03 -5.90
N ASP A 340 -14.17 25.25 -6.43
CA ASP A 340 -12.85 25.85 -6.73
C ASP A 340 -11.94 24.93 -7.59
N SER A 341 -12.52 24.15 -8.50
CA SER A 341 -11.83 23.04 -9.17
C SER A 341 -11.77 23.20 -10.69
N ARG A 342 -10.90 22.42 -11.34
CA ARG A 342 -10.69 22.42 -12.78
C ARG A 342 -10.77 21.02 -13.36
N VAL A 343 -11.50 20.89 -14.47
CA VAL A 343 -11.49 19.74 -15.37
C VAL A 343 -11.19 20.22 -16.79
N SER A 344 -10.04 19.84 -17.35
CA SER A 344 -9.71 20.23 -18.73
C SER A 344 -8.84 19.23 -19.47
N ASP A 345 -8.84 19.36 -20.81
CA ASP A 345 -7.93 18.61 -21.68
C ASP A 345 -8.12 17.08 -21.58
N CYS A 346 -9.28 16.61 -21.10
CA CYS A 346 -9.59 15.19 -20.97
C CYS A 346 -10.29 14.65 -22.23
N LEU A 347 -10.01 13.40 -22.57
CA LEU A 347 -10.82 12.59 -23.49
C LEU A 347 -11.75 11.72 -22.64
N ILE A 348 -13.07 11.93 -22.75
CA ILE A 348 -14.08 11.16 -22.01
C ILE A 348 -15.10 10.64 -23.01
N ARG A 349 -15.07 9.34 -23.25
CA ARG A 349 -15.86 8.69 -24.29
C ARG A 349 -16.14 7.24 -23.92
N THR A 350 -17.31 6.74 -24.27
CA THR A 350 -17.61 5.31 -24.21
C THR A 350 -18.11 4.85 -25.57
N ASP A 351 -17.60 3.72 -26.07
CA ASP A 351 -18.05 3.09 -27.31
C ASP A 351 -18.75 1.73 -27.03
N LEU A 352 -19.17 1.49 -25.77
CA LEU A 352 -19.87 0.27 -25.38
C LEU A 352 -21.26 0.20 -26.04
N PRO A 353 -21.74 -0.99 -26.49
CA PRO A 353 -23.04 -1.10 -27.17
C PRO A 353 -24.25 -0.59 -26.38
N ASP A 354 -24.22 -0.74 -25.05
CA ASP A 354 -25.32 -0.43 -24.13
C ASP A 354 -25.15 0.92 -23.39
N SER A 355 -24.22 1.78 -23.82
CA SER A 355 -23.92 3.06 -23.16
C SER A 355 -24.78 4.24 -23.62
N GLN A 356 -25.95 3.98 -24.23
CA GLN A 356 -26.81 5.02 -24.84
C GLN A 356 -27.29 6.10 -23.87
N ASN A 357 -27.31 5.78 -22.56
CA ASN A 357 -27.68 6.72 -21.49
C ASN A 357 -26.46 7.15 -20.65
N ALA A 358 -25.25 6.82 -21.08
CA ALA A 358 -24.05 7.15 -20.34
C ALA A 358 -23.75 8.65 -20.43
N GLN A 359 -23.27 9.23 -19.33
CA GLN A 359 -22.91 10.64 -19.26
C GLN A 359 -21.40 10.78 -19.16
N ALA A 360 -20.79 11.54 -20.07
CA ALA A 360 -19.36 11.79 -20.00
C ALA A 360 -18.98 12.54 -18.71
N ILE A 361 -19.72 13.62 -18.40
CA ILE A 361 -19.54 14.38 -17.16
C ILE A 361 -20.92 14.60 -16.53
N GLN A 362 -21.05 14.21 -15.26
CA GLN A 362 -22.21 14.51 -14.44
C GLN A 362 -21.81 15.44 -13.29
N ILE A 363 -22.58 16.51 -13.09
CA ILE A 363 -22.35 17.51 -12.04
C ILE A 363 -23.58 17.58 -11.14
N VAL A 364 -23.38 17.41 -9.83
CA VAL A 364 -24.43 17.47 -8.82
C VAL A 364 -24.00 18.44 -7.71
N GLY A 365 -24.52 19.67 -7.76
CA GLY A 365 -24.13 20.72 -6.83
C GLY A 365 -22.70 21.25 -7.06
N GLY A 366 -22.16 21.98 -6.08
CA GLY A 366 -20.87 22.64 -6.21
C GLY A 366 -20.94 24.02 -6.87
N LYS A 367 -19.79 24.71 -6.99
CA LYS A 367 -19.66 26.06 -7.57
C LYS A 367 -18.21 26.38 -7.91
N ASP A 368 -18.01 27.43 -8.72
CA ASP A 368 -16.68 27.97 -9.03
C ASP A 368 -15.73 26.94 -9.66
N ASN A 369 -16.29 26.00 -10.44
CA ASN A 369 -15.54 25.00 -11.19
C ASN A 369 -15.37 25.40 -12.64
N GLN A 370 -14.16 25.25 -13.17
CA GLN A 370 -13.85 25.41 -14.58
C GLN A 370 -13.87 24.06 -15.29
N ILE A 371 -14.76 23.90 -16.28
CA ILE A 371 -14.87 22.67 -17.08
C ILE A 371 -14.79 23.08 -18.55
N ILE A 372 -13.61 22.98 -19.14
CA ILE A 372 -13.30 23.50 -20.47
C ILE A 372 -12.41 22.54 -21.25
N ASP A 373 -12.39 22.65 -22.58
CA ASP A 373 -11.42 21.97 -23.45
C ASP A 373 -11.37 20.43 -23.29
N ASN A 374 -12.50 19.82 -22.95
CA ASN A 374 -12.64 18.36 -22.89
C ASN A 374 -13.26 17.82 -24.18
N LEU A 375 -12.71 16.72 -24.70
CA LEU A 375 -13.32 15.98 -25.81
C LEU A 375 -14.32 14.97 -25.24
N LEU A 376 -15.60 15.32 -25.32
CA LEU A 376 -16.72 14.51 -24.85
C LEU A 376 -17.41 13.85 -26.04
N LYS A 377 -17.70 12.56 -25.96
CA LYS A 377 -18.60 11.89 -26.90
C LYS A 377 -19.54 10.98 -26.13
N GLU A 378 -20.82 11.31 -26.25
CA GLU A 378 -21.96 10.52 -25.75
C GLU A 378 -22.26 9.35 -26.70
#